data_AF-A0A2I8DQ23-F1
#
_entry.id   AF-A0A2I8DQ23-F1
#
_cell.length_a   1.000
_cell.length_b   1.000
_cell.length_c   1.000
_cell.angle_alpha   90.00
_cell.angle_beta   90.00
_cell.angle_gamma   90.00
#
_symmetry.space_group_name_H-M   'P 1'
#
loop_
_entity.id
_entity.type
_entity.pdbx_description
1 polymer ?
#
loop_
_entity_poly.entity_id
_entity_poly.type
_entity_poly.pdbx_seq_one_letter_code
_entity_poly.pdbx_strand_id
1 'polypeptide(L)'
;MRRFLVTHWMFPIAILVWAAFSITAAIQLEPIKAALGLGALICACGLAWHSWKGYAPKATPRTARLQAAPVERDSDGYWTHPAHPAFEEGQHAEAFEWLDAQQLETDIAYLESEAEDHPAVVAYWGDAGDSNISAWEPPRPEGEGWFVLSVHDTEDWGPVCVWVRHAAQQGKGGAA
;
A
#
# COMPACT_ATOMS: atom_id res chain seq x y z
N MET A 1 35.87 60.91 -0.03
CA MET A 1 35.40 61.08 -1.43
C MET A 1 34.60 59.81 -1.76
N ARG A 2 33.26 59.86 -1.75
CA ARG A 2 32.34 59.82 -2.93
C ARG A 2 32.63 58.59 -3.83
N ARG A 3 31.73 57.65 -4.17
CA ARG A 3 30.25 57.51 -4.24
C ARG A 3 29.95 55.98 -4.21
N PHE A 4 28.95 55.47 -3.48
CA PHE A 4 27.53 55.29 -3.82
C PHE A 4 27.21 54.52 -5.11
N LEU A 5 26.79 53.26 -4.95
CA LEU A 5 25.62 52.58 -5.55
C LEU A 5 25.26 51.47 -4.54
N VAL A 6 24.21 51.56 -3.71
CA VAL A 6 22.77 51.49 -4.04
C VAL A 6 22.52 50.34 -5.00
N THR A 7 22.13 49.17 -4.53
CA THR A 7 20.70 48.94 -4.31
C THR A 7 20.46 47.97 -3.15
N HIS A 8 19.71 48.50 -2.20
CA HIS A 8 19.09 47.85 -1.06
C HIS A 8 17.76 47.30 -1.57
N TRP A 9 17.48 46.00 -1.43
CA TRP A 9 16.11 45.51 -1.32
C TRP A 9 16.01 44.59 -0.11
N MET A 10 15.35 45.16 0.89
CA MET A 10 14.88 44.60 2.15
C MET A 10 13.97 43.38 1.91
N PHE A 11 14.18 42.31 2.72
CA PHE A 11 13.27 41.76 3.75
C PHE A 11 11.72 41.83 3.53
N PRO A 12 10.86 41.13 4.31
CA PRO A 12 10.60 39.68 4.44
C PRO A 12 9.08 39.38 4.66
N ILE A 13 8.40 38.41 4.05
CA ILE A 13 7.01 38.09 4.50
C ILE A 13 6.73 36.58 4.51
N ALA A 14 7.03 35.97 5.66
CA ALA A 14 6.14 34.98 6.25
C ALA A 14 4.86 35.69 6.75
N ILE A 15 3.76 34.93 6.87
CA ILE A 15 2.42 35.31 7.36
C ILE A 15 1.48 35.82 6.26
N LEU A 16 0.60 34.93 5.76
CA LEU A 16 -0.81 35.22 5.37
C LEU A 16 -1.52 33.97 4.80
N VAL A 17 -1.65 32.88 5.56
CA VAL A 17 -2.73 31.88 5.38
C VAL A 17 -3.22 31.37 6.75
N TRP A 18 -3.51 32.31 7.66
CA TRP A 18 -4.21 32.04 8.93
C TRP A 18 -5.04 33.28 9.32
N ALA A 19 -6.09 33.59 8.56
CA ALA A 19 -7.18 34.50 8.95
C ALA A 19 -8.29 34.50 7.88
N ALA A 20 -9.10 33.45 7.84
CA ALA A 20 -10.41 33.48 7.16
C ALA A 20 -11.47 32.73 7.99
N PHE A 21 -11.41 32.89 9.31
CA PHE A 21 -12.52 32.60 10.22
C PHE A 21 -13.13 33.94 10.65
N SER A 22 -14.47 34.04 10.53
CA SER A 22 -15.36 34.95 11.28
C SER A 22 -15.74 36.32 10.67
N ILE A 23 -16.58 36.33 9.62
CA ILE A 23 -17.73 37.25 9.44
C ILE A 23 -18.68 36.46 8.49
N THR A 24 -19.89 35.98 8.82
CA THR A 24 -21.06 36.62 9.43
C THR A 24 -21.98 35.54 9.97
N ALA A 25 -22.26 35.55 11.28
CA ALA A 25 -23.41 34.88 11.84
C ALA A 25 -24.68 35.71 11.57
N ALA A 26 -25.79 35.00 11.34
CA ALA A 26 -27.17 35.43 11.61
C ALA A 26 -27.69 36.71 10.94
N ILE A 27 -28.43 36.53 9.84
CA ILE A 27 -29.63 37.33 9.59
C ILE A 27 -30.79 36.35 9.44
N GLN A 28 -31.55 36.20 10.53
CA GLN A 28 -32.93 35.75 10.48
C GLN A 28 -33.74 36.77 9.68
N LEU A 29 -34.71 36.31 8.88
CA LEU A 29 -36.02 36.93 8.64
C LEU A 29 -36.79 36.07 7.60
N GLU A 30 -37.46 35.02 8.06
CA GLU A 30 -38.77 34.62 7.50
C GLU A 30 -39.81 35.50 8.22
N PRO A 31 -40.89 36.03 7.60
CA PRO A 31 -41.90 35.18 6.92
C PRO A 31 -42.66 35.86 5.74
N ILE A 32 -43.63 35.11 5.19
CA ILE A 32 -44.80 35.50 4.38
C ILE A 32 -44.71 35.15 2.87
N LYS A 33 -45.17 33.91 2.61
CA LYS A 33 -45.93 33.38 1.46
C LYS A 33 -46.27 34.31 0.27
N ALA A 34 -46.16 33.66 -0.90
CA ALA A 34 -47.04 33.74 -2.06
C ALA A 34 -46.86 34.91 -3.06
N ALA A 35 -46.17 34.61 -4.16
CA ALA A 35 -46.71 34.82 -5.50
C ALA A 35 -45.81 34.11 -6.52
N LEU A 36 -46.44 33.46 -7.51
CA LEU A 36 -45.84 32.86 -8.71
C LEU A 36 -45.21 31.47 -8.47
N GLY A 37 -46.11 30.49 -8.34
CA GLY A 37 -45.77 29.08 -8.43
C GLY A 37 -45.18 28.73 -9.80
N LEU A 38 -43.92 28.32 -9.79
CA LEU A 38 -43.33 27.43 -10.78
C LEU A 38 -42.62 26.34 -9.97
N GLY A 39 -43.41 25.34 -9.58
CA GLY A 39 -42.94 24.15 -8.90
C GLY A 39 -41.94 23.39 -9.78
N ALA A 40 -40.82 23.04 -9.16
CA ALA A 40 -39.77 22.22 -9.73
C ALA A 40 -40.34 20.93 -10.35
N LEU A 41 -39.81 20.61 -11.53
CA LEU A 41 -40.06 19.40 -12.29
C LEU A 41 -39.80 18.16 -11.43
N ILE A 42 -40.86 17.43 -11.10
CA ILE A 42 -40.79 15.99 -10.94
C ILE A 42 -41.04 15.42 -12.34
N CYS A 43 -39.95 15.18 -13.09
CA CYS A 43 -40.04 14.47 -14.35
C CYS A 43 -40.02 12.96 -14.04
N ALA A 44 -41.21 12.37 -14.09
CA ALA A 44 -41.40 10.93 -14.13
C ALA A 44 -40.91 10.37 -15.46
N CYS A 45 -39.60 10.08 -15.55
CA CYS A 45 -39.07 9.10 -16.50
C CYS A 45 -38.65 7.88 -15.70
N GLY A 46 -39.55 6.91 -15.61
CA GLY A 46 -39.25 5.58 -15.12
C GLY A 46 -38.22 4.92 -16.05
N LEU A 47 -36.97 4.90 -15.60
CA LEU A 47 -35.99 3.89 -15.99
C LEU A 47 -35.29 3.46 -14.71
N ALA A 48 -35.53 2.19 -14.38
CA ALA A 48 -34.98 1.43 -13.29
C ALA A 48 -33.61 1.95 -12.81
N TRP A 49 -33.57 2.40 -11.55
CA TRP A 49 -32.39 2.22 -10.72
C TRP A 49 -32.02 0.74 -10.84
N HIS A 50 -31.01 0.43 -11.63
CA HIS A 50 -30.36 -0.86 -11.52
C HIS A 50 -29.83 -0.89 -10.10
N SER A 51 -30.54 -1.64 -9.28
CA SER A 51 -30.10 -2.19 -8.02
C SER A 51 -28.64 -2.58 -8.19
N TRP A 52 -27.74 -1.73 -7.70
CA TRP A 52 -26.45 -2.19 -7.22
C TRP A 52 -26.79 -3.09 -6.04
N LYS A 53 -27.11 -4.35 -6.36
CA LYS A 53 -27.07 -5.44 -5.39
C LYS A 53 -25.73 -5.32 -4.72
N GLY A 54 -25.78 -4.98 -3.44
CA GLY A 54 -24.63 -4.69 -2.62
C GLY A 54 -23.56 -5.75 -2.83
N TYR A 55 -22.40 -5.31 -3.29
CA TYR A 55 -21.17 -5.95 -2.87
C TYR A 55 -21.05 -5.70 -1.37
N ALA A 56 -21.67 -6.58 -0.58
CA ALA A 56 -21.27 -6.73 0.80
C ALA A 56 -19.87 -7.36 0.74
N PRO A 57 -18.81 -6.71 1.23
CA PRO A 57 -17.53 -7.39 1.35
C PRO A 57 -17.79 -8.68 2.12
N LYS A 58 -17.33 -9.82 1.58
CA LYS A 58 -17.38 -11.08 2.34
C LYS A 58 -16.72 -10.78 3.68
N ALA A 59 -17.41 -11.09 4.78
CA ALA A 59 -16.84 -10.93 6.09
C ALA A 59 -15.61 -11.84 6.18
N THR A 60 -14.43 -11.25 6.06
CA THR A 60 -13.17 -11.96 6.17
C THR A 60 -13.09 -12.48 7.60
N PRO A 61 -12.89 -13.79 7.83
CA PRO A 61 -12.60 -14.27 9.18
C PRO A 61 -11.42 -13.47 9.72
N ARG A 62 -11.48 -13.10 10.99
CA ARG A 62 -10.43 -12.32 11.65
C ARG A 62 -9.22 -13.22 11.86
N THR A 63 -8.46 -13.46 10.80
CA THR A 63 -7.20 -14.20 10.84
C THR A 63 -6.26 -13.45 11.77
N ALA A 64 -5.65 -14.15 12.72
CA ALA A 64 -4.67 -13.54 13.62
C ALA A 64 -3.57 -12.87 12.79
N ARG A 65 -3.15 -11.68 13.22
CA ARG A 65 -2.13 -10.90 12.53
C ARG A 65 -0.84 -11.71 12.41
N LEU A 66 -0.34 -11.90 11.19
CA LEU A 66 0.89 -12.61 10.90
C LEU A 66 2.06 -12.06 11.73
N GLN A 67 2.78 -12.93 12.41
CA GLN A 67 4.01 -12.58 13.14
C GLN A 67 5.20 -13.20 12.44
N ALA A 68 6.39 -12.62 12.60
CA ALA A 68 7.61 -13.22 12.09
C ALA A 68 7.81 -14.64 12.66
N ALA A 69 8.27 -15.56 11.81
CA ALA A 69 8.66 -16.92 12.19
C ALA A 69 10.15 -17.14 11.91
N PRO A 70 10.80 -18.08 12.62
CA PRO A 70 12.14 -18.55 12.24
C PRO A 70 12.14 -19.05 10.80
N VAL A 71 13.10 -18.58 10.00
CA VAL A 71 13.28 -19.00 8.61
C VAL A 71 14.17 -20.22 8.60
N GLU A 72 13.58 -21.39 8.36
CA GLU A 72 14.25 -22.69 8.33
C GLU A 72 14.19 -23.25 6.90
N ARG A 73 15.13 -22.83 6.05
CA ARG A 73 15.17 -23.26 4.65
C ARG A 73 15.39 -24.77 4.51
N ASP A 74 14.79 -25.34 3.48
CA ASP A 74 15.03 -26.72 3.08
C ASP A 74 16.43 -26.90 2.45
N SER A 75 16.72 -28.12 1.98
CA SER A 75 18.02 -28.46 1.38
C SER A 75 18.34 -27.66 0.11
N ASP A 76 17.32 -27.17 -0.57
CA ASP A 76 17.44 -26.45 -1.83
C ASP A 76 17.39 -24.93 -1.61
N GLY A 77 17.19 -24.48 -0.36
CA GLY A 77 17.22 -23.08 0.03
C GLY A 77 15.86 -22.38 -0.03
N TYR A 78 14.78 -23.13 -0.20
CA TYR A 78 13.42 -22.59 -0.23
C TYR A 78 12.77 -22.64 1.15
N TRP A 79 11.76 -21.80 1.35
CA TRP A 79 11.00 -21.75 2.59
C TRP A 79 9.70 -21.00 2.41
N THR A 80 8.62 -21.45 3.04
CA THR A 80 7.36 -20.71 3.10
C THR A 80 6.93 -20.55 4.55
N HIS A 81 6.49 -19.34 4.91
CA HIS A 81 6.02 -19.05 6.25
C HIS A 81 4.85 -20.00 6.63
N PRO A 82 4.86 -20.64 7.82
CA PRO A 82 3.89 -21.70 8.16
C PRO A 82 2.43 -21.22 8.24
N ALA A 83 2.22 -19.93 8.47
CA ALA A 83 0.89 -19.30 8.44
C ALA A 83 0.53 -18.64 7.09
N HIS A 84 1.38 -18.75 6.07
CA HIS A 84 1.05 -18.33 4.70
C HIS A 84 0.13 -19.40 4.07
N PRO A 85 -1.06 -19.03 3.58
CA PRO A 85 -1.93 -19.97 2.89
C PRO A 85 -1.26 -20.51 1.62
N ALA A 86 -1.53 -21.77 1.29
CA ALA A 86 -1.17 -22.33 0.00
C ALA A 86 -2.15 -21.82 -1.06
N PHE A 87 -1.68 -20.89 -1.89
CA PHE A 87 -2.40 -20.44 -3.09
C PHE A 87 -1.92 -21.26 -4.28
N GLU A 88 -2.83 -21.73 -5.13
CA GLU A 88 -2.47 -22.38 -6.39
C GLU A 88 -2.21 -21.32 -7.47
N GLU A 89 -1.63 -21.73 -8.59
CA GLU A 89 -1.45 -20.88 -9.76
C GLU A 89 -2.76 -20.21 -10.18
N GLY A 90 -2.69 -18.91 -10.49
CA GLY A 90 -3.85 -18.10 -10.86
C GLY A 90 -4.64 -17.51 -9.68
N GLN A 91 -4.40 -17.92 -8.43
CA GLN A 91 -5.04 -17.35 -7.23
C GLN A 91 -4.33 -16.08 -6.72
N HIS A 92 -3.80 -15.27 -7.63
CA HIS A 92 -3.08 -14.05 -7.27
C HIS A 92 -3.99 -13.04 -6.56
N ALA A 93 -5.27 -12.96 -6.97
CA ALA A 93 -6.23 -12.04 -6.35
C ALA A 93 -6.47 -12.39 -4.88
N GLU A 94 -6.66 -13.67 -4.57
CA GLU A 94 -6.85 -14.17 -3.22
C GLU A 94 -5.60 -13.97 -2.35
N ALA A 95 -4.41 -14.15 -2.93
CA ALA A 95 -3.15 -13.87 -2.25
C ALA A 95 -3.02 -12.37 -1.90
N PHE A 96 -3.35 -11.48 -2.84
CA PHE A 96 -3.35 -10.03 -2.58
C PHE A 96 -4.40 -9.62 -1.55
N GLU A 97 -5.61 -10.16 -1.62
CA GLU A 97 -6.67 -9.91 -0.62
C GLU A 97 -6.23 -10.36 0.78
N TRP A 98 -5.53 -11.50 0.87
CA TRP A 98 -5.00 -11.97 2.15
C TRP A 98 -3.91 -11.05 2.71
N LEU A 99 -2.96 -10.61 1.87
CA LEU A 99 -1.92 -9.65 2.27
C LEU A 99 -2.51 -8.32 2.76
N ASP A 100 -3.51 -7.78 2.04
CA ASP A 100 -4.23 -6.57 2.42
C ASP A 100 -5.00 -6.75 3.74
N ALA A 101 -5.69 -7.88 3.90
CA ALA A 101 -6.38 -8.21 5.15
C ALA A 101 -5.43 -8.35 6.35
N GLN A 102 -4.17 -8.74 6.10
CA GLN A 102 -3.10 -8.77 7.11
C GLN A 102 -2.45 -7.40 7.36
N GLN A 103 -2.79 -6.38 6.57
CA GLN A 103 -2.17 -5.04 6.57
C GLN A 103 -0.65 -5.11 6.36
N LEU A 104 -0.21 -5.94 5.41
CA LEU A 104 1.20 -6.13 5.09
C LEU A 104 1.63 -5.27 3.89
N GLU A 105 2.81 -4.67 4.01
CA GLU A 105 3.58 -4.13 2.90
C GLU A 105 4.54 -5.22 2.41
N THR A 106 4.72 -5.34 1.10
CA THR A 106 5.57 -6.35 0.46
C THR A 106 6.76 -5.70 -0.24
N ASP A 107 7.91 -6.37 -0.21
CA ASP A 107 9.08 -6.07 -1.03
C ASP A 107 9.67 -7.38 -1.56
N ILE A 108 10.16 -7.40 -2.79
CA ILE A 108 10.59 -8.63 -3.47
C ILE A 108 12.04 -8.48 -3.87
N ALA A 109 12.89 -9.37 -3.35
CA ALA A 109 14.24 -9.57 -3.85
C ALA A 109 14.22 -10.70 -4.89
N TYR A 110 14.94 -10.50 -5.98
CA TYR A 110 15.04 -11.48 -7.07
C TYR A 110 16.47 -12.00 -7.14
N LEU A 111 16.63 -13.32 -7.24
CA LEU A 111 17.95 -13.92 -7.43
C LEU A 111 18.60 -13.43 -8.74
N GLU A 112 17.79 -13.14 -9.76
CA GLU A 112 18.25 -12.60 -11.05
C GLU A 112 18.95 -11.24 -10.93
N SER A 113 18.74 -10.52 -9.82
CA SER A 113 19.37 -9.23 -9.56
C SER A 113 20.76 -9.36 -8.92
N GLU A 114 21.16 -10.56 -8.50
CA GLU A 114 22.51 -10.83 -8.02
C GLU A 114 23.53 -10.81 -9.17
N ALA A 115 24.82 -10.75 -8.83
CA ALA A 115 25.88 -10.82 -9.84
C ALA A 115 25.87 -12.18 -10.55
N GLU A 116 26.24 -12.20 -11.84
CA GLU A 116 26.28 -13.43 -12.66
C GLU A 116 27.22 -14.51 -12.09
N ASP A 117 28.25 -14.12 -11.33
CA ASP A 117 29.20 -15.01 -10.65
C ASP A 117 28.76 -15.40 -9.23
N HIS A 118 27.58 -14.97 -8.78
CA HIS A 118 27.04 -15.33 -7.48
C HIS A 118 26.80 -16.86 -7.42
N PRO A 119 27.21 -17.57 -6.35
CA PRO A 119 27.14 -19.02 -6.30
C PRO A 119 25.75 -19.61 -6.56
N ALA A 120 24.70 -18.98 -6.04
CA ALA A 120 23.32 -19.41 -6.28
C ALA A 120 22.83 -19.13 -7.71
N VAL A 121 23.32 -18.07 -8.37
CA VAL A 121 23.01 -17.77 -9.78
C VAL A 121 23.66 -18.82 -10.67
N VAL A 122 24.93 -19.14 -10.41
CA VAL A 122 25.67 -20.18 -11.13
C VAL A 122 25.08 -21.57 -10.90
N ALA A 123 24.62 -21.88 -9.68
CA ALA A 123 23.94 -23.15 -9.41
C ALA A 123 22.64 -23.26 -10.23
N TYR A 124 21.78 -22.25 -10.13
CA TYR A 124 20.43 -22.25 -10.72
C TYR A 124 20.43 -22.16 -12.24
N TRP A 125 21.18 -21.23 -12.83
CA TRP A 125 21.21 -21.01 -14.29
C TRP A 125 22.44 -21.61 -15.00
N GLY A 126 23.41 -22.16 -14.27
CA GLY A 126 24.58 -22.77 -14.89
C GLY A 126 24.30 -24.14 -15.52
N ASP A 127 25.32 -24.68 -16.20
CA ASP A 127 25.22 -25.93 -16.95
C ASP A 127 24.86 -27.17 -16.09
N ALA A 128 25.03 -27.06 -14.76
CA ALA A 128 24.64 -28.11 -13.83
C ALA A 128 23.12 -28.23 -13.65
N GLY A 129 22.36 -27.14 -13.92
CA GLY A 129 20.92 -27.08 -13.75
C GLY A 129 20.45 -27.42 -12.34
N ASP A 130 21.19 -26.95 -11.32
CA ASP A 130 20.89 -27.22 -9.93
C ASP A 130 19.94 -26.15 -9.37
N SER A 131 18.71 -26.51 -9.00
CA SER A 131 17.75 -25.58 -8.40
C SER A 131 18.14 -25.11 -6.99
N ASN A 132 19.31 -25.49 -6.48
CA ASN A 132 19.76 -25.14 -5.16
C ASN A 132 20.18 -23.66 -5.05
N ILE A 133 19.40 -22.91 -4.27
CA ILE A 133 19.63 -21.50 -3.93
C ILE A 133 20.08 -21.30 -2.48
N SER A 134 20.49 -22.36 -1.78
CA SER A 134 20.86 -22.29 -0.35
C SER A 134 22.01 -21.32 -0.06
N ALA A 135 22.84 -21.01 -1.06
CA ALA A 135 23.92 -20.03 -0.98
C ALA A 135 23.44 -18.56 -1.09
N TRP A 136 22.18 -18.33 -1.46
CA TRP A 136 21.63 -16.98 -1.60
C TRP A 136 21.16 -16.42 -0.26
N GLU A 137 21.66 -15.24 0.11
CA GLU A 137 21.16 -14.44 1.23
C GLU A 137 20.43 -13.21 0.65
N PRO A 138 19.10 -13.24 0.52
CA PRO A 138 18.34 -12.17 -0.10
C PRO A 138 18.56 -10.85 0.63
N PRO A 139 18.81 -9.75 -0.08
CA PRO A 139 18.99 -8.45 0.53
C PRO A 139 17.74 -8.05 1.32
N ARG A 140 17.93 -7.70 2.60
CA ARG A 140 16.85 -7.19 3.44
C ARG A 140 16.48 -5.76 3.01
N PRO A 141 15.20 -5.45 2.78
CA PRO A 141 14.78 -4.11 2.41
C PRO A 141 15.09 -3.05 3.47
N GLU A 142 15.16 -1.79 3.06
CA GLU A 142 15.40 -0.67 3.96
C GLU A 142 14.24 -0.46 4.95
N GLY A 143 14.59 -0.09 6.17
CA GLY A 143 13.65 0.11 7.28
C GLY A 143 13.57 -1.07 8.26
N GLU A 144 12.70 -0.92 9.25
CA GLU A 144 12.51 -1.90 10.33
C GLU A 144 11.24 -2.74 10.13
N GLY A 145 11.17 -3.87 10.83
CA GLY A 145 9.96 -4.71 10.87
C GLY A 145 9.76 -5.65 9.68
N TRP A 146 10.72 -5.71 8.75
CA TRP A 146 10.73 -6.69 7.65
C TRP A 146 11.03 -8.10 8.15
N PHE A 147 10.25 -9.06 7.68
CA PHE A 147 10.47 -10.50 7.88
C PHE A 147 10.11 -11.25 6.59
N VAL A 148 10.64 -12.46 6.42
CA VAL A 148 10.41 -13.25 5.21
C VAL A 148 9.00 -13.86 5.25
N LEU A 149 8.28 -13.76 4.15
CA LEU A 149 7.02 -14.48 3.92
C LEU A 149 7.28 -15.79 3.17
N SER A 150 8.07 -15.74 2.11
CA SER A 150 8.44 -16.94 1.35
C SER A 150 9.70 -16.71 0.52
N VAL A 151 10.42 -17.79 0.27
CA VAL A 151 11.46 -17.94 -0.74
C VAL A 151 11.00 -19.09 -1.63
N HIS A 152 10.67 -18.79 -2.88
CA HIS A 152 10.10 -19.75 -3.80
C HIS A 152 10.59 -19.48 -5.22
N ASP A 153 10.46 -20.48 -6.08
CA ASP A 153 10.75 -20.32 -7.49
C ASP A 153 9.56 -19.71 -8.24
N THR A 154 9.82 -18.74 -9.10
CA THR A 154 8.82 -18.24 -10.04
C THR A 154 9.24 -18.73 -11.42
N GLU A 155 8.61 -19.79 -11.91
CA GLU A 155 9.04 -20.59 -13.06
C GLU A 155 9.68 -19.81 -14.23
N ASP A 156 9.15 -18.61 -14.53
CA ASP A 156 9.62 -17.74 -15.61
C ASP A 156 10.80 -16.81 -15.24
N TRP A 157 10.84 -16.28 -14.01
CA TRP A 157 11.81 -15.26 -13.56
C TRP A 157 12.84 -15.81 -12.56
N GLY A 158 12.73 -17.09 -12.26
CA GLY A 158 13.55 -17.79 -11.30
C GLY A 158 13.21 -17.45 -9.84
N PRO A 159 14.15 -17.70 -8.92
CA PRO A 159 13.88 -17.63 -7.49
C PRO A 159 13.71 -16.22 -6.96
N VAL A 160 12.72 -16.06 -6.08
CA VAL A 160 12.40 -14.80 -5.41
C VAL A 160 12.29 -14.98 -3.90
N CYS A 161 12.53 -13.89 -3.17
CA CYS A 161 12.28 -13.78 -1.74
C CYS A 161 11.30 -12.65 -1.50
N VAL A 162 10.12 -13.00 -0.97
CA VAL A 162 9.08 -12.05 -0.60
C VAL A 162 9.29 -11.64 0.86
N TRP A 163 9.67 -10.40 1.06
CA TRP A 163 9.70 -9.73 2.36
C TRP A 163 8.35 -9.09 2.64
N VAL A 164 7.94 -9.15 3.90
CA VAL A 164 6.75 -8.43 4.38
C VAL A 164 7.07 -7.66 5.65
N ARG A 165 6.39 -6.54 5.83
CA ARG A 165 6.31 -5.85 7.11
C ARG A 165 4.90 -5.39 7.35
N HIS A 166 4.58 -5.10 8.59
CA HIS A 166 3.31 -4.49 8.91
C HIS A 166 3.27 -3.02 8.50
N ALA A 167 2.20 -2.61 7.83
CA ALA A 167 1.93 -1.21 7.57
C ALA A 167 1.84 -0.44 8.90
N ALA A 168 2.42 0.77 8.92
CA ALA A 168 2.29 1.66 10.06
C ALA A 168 0.80 1.90 10.31
N GLN A 169 0.29 1.46 11.47
CA GLN A 169 -1.11 1.72 11.81
C GLN A 169 -1.27 3.22 11.92
N GLN A 170 -1.99 3.82 10.96
CA GLN A 170 -2.40 5.21 11.08
C GLN A 170 -3.32 5.27 12.29
N GLY A 171 -2.76 5.73 13.42
CA GLY A 171 -3.52 6.04 14.60
C GLY A 171 -4.57 7.08 14.20
N LYS A 172 -5.80 6.65 13.95
CA LYS A 172 -6.96 7.51 14.12
C LYS A 172 -6.93 7.90 15.59
N GLY A 173 -6.30 9.04 15.88
CA GLY A 173 -6.41 9.75 17.13
C GLY A 173 -7.89 10.02 17.39
N GLY A 174 -8.52 9.07 18.08
CA GLY A 174 -9.82 9.25 18.67
C GLY A 174 -9.68 10.20 19.84
N ALA A 175 -10.38 11.33 19.71
CA ALA A 175 -10.97 12.14 20.78
C ALA A 175 -10.04 12.84 21.79
N ALA A 176 -10.27 14.15 21.94
CA ALA A 176 -11.06 14.63 23.08
C ALA A 176 -11.78 15.93 22.68
#